data_AF-X0Y0L1-F1
#
_entry.id   AF-X0Y0L1-F1
#
_cell.length_a   1.000
_cell.length_b   1.000
_cell.length_c   1.000
_cell.angle_alpha   90.00
_cell.angle_beta   90.00
_cell.angle_gamma   90.00
#
_symmetry.space_group_name_H-M   'P 1'
#
loop_
_entity.id
_entity.type
_entity.pdbx_description
1 polymer ?
#
loop_
_entity_poly.entity_id
_entity_poly.type
_entity_poly.pdbx_seq_one_letter_code
_entity_poly.pdbx_strand_id
1 'polypeptide(L)'
;DSSGSVPTRSLRSAGLFASLFLQGLADQSVCFRAAAIIFSTGPRLMFDFSQFSAGNLSGAREILESLPYIGEYTRPSTALEFVQHNLLASRNSS
;
A
#
# COMPACT_ATOMS: atom_id res chain seq x y z
N ASP A 1 -5.38 4.55 -4.67
CA ASP A 1 -6.08 5.81 -4.93
C ASP A 1 -7.19 5.97 -3.89
N SER A 2 -7.22 7.10 -3.19
CA SER A 2 -8.20 7.48 -2.14
C SER A 2 -8.80 8.87 -2.46
N SER A 3 -8.81 9.26 -3.74
CA SER A 3 -9.40 10.50 -4.20
C SER A 3 -10.93 10.50 -4.09
N GLY A 4 -11.55 11.68 -4.14
CA GLY A 4 -13.00 11.88 -3.97
C GLY A 4 -13.85 11.19 -5.04
N SER A 5 -13.28 10.86 -6.19
CA SER A 5 -13.93 10.07 -7.24
C SER A 5 -13.99 8.57 -6.92
N VAL A 6 -13.25 8.09 -5.91
CA VAL A 6 -13.24 6.71 -5.45
C VAL A 6 -14.13 6.59 -4.22
N PRO A 7 -15.30 5.94 -4.29
CA PRO A 7 -16.15 5.77 -3.13
C PRO A 7 -15.45 5.00 -2.00
N THR A 8 -15.75 5.32 -0.74
CA THR A 8 -15.18 4.64 0.43
C THR A 8 -15.34 3.11 0.37
N ARG A 9 -16.46 2.62 -0.18
CA ARG A 9 -16.67 1.17 -0.40
C ARG A 9 -15.64 0.56 -1.35
N SER A 10 -15.28 1.27 -2.42
CA SER A 10 -14.31 0.82 -3.41
C SER A 10 -12.91 0.82 -2.83
N LEU A 11 -12.58 1.80 -1.98
CA LEU A 11 -11.31 1.81 -1.23
C LEU A 11 -11.22 0.61 -0.28
N ARG A 12 -12.29 0.30 0.47
CA ARG A 12 -12.33 -0.89 1.34
C ARG A 12 -12.17 -2.18 0.53
N SER A 13 -12.85 -2.31 -0.60
CA SER A 13 -12.69 -3.47 -1.49
C SER A 13 -11.27 -3.59 -2.03
N ALA A 14 -10.61 -2.48 -2.37
CA ALA A 14 -9.22 -2.48 -2.82
C ALA A 14 -8.26 -2.92 -1.71
N GLY A 15 -8.49 -2.47 -0.47
CA GLY A 15 -7.76 -2.91 0.71
C GLY A 15 -7.87 -4.41 0.97
N LEU A 16 -9.10 -4.94 0.95
CA LEU A 16 -9.36 -6.38 1.06
C LEU A 16 -8.71 -7.18 -0.09
N PHE A 17 -8.80 -6.69 -1.33
CA PHE A 17 -8.15 -7.34 -2.46
C PHE A 17 -6.63 -7.41 -2.25
N ALA A 18 -6.00 -6.32 -1.82
CA ALA A 18 -4.56 -6.28 -1.56
C ALA A 18 -4.16 -7.26 -0.44
N SER A 19 -4.94 -7.35 0.65
CA SER A 19 -4.64 -8.28 1.74
C SER A 19 -4.73 -9.74 1.28
N LEU A 20 -5.77 -10.10 0.52
CA LEU A 20 -5.94 -11.43 -0.06
C LEU A 20 -4.86 -11.76 -1.10
N PHE A 21 -4.44 -10.78 -1.90
CA PHE A 21 -3.37 -10.97 -2.88
C PHE A 21 -2.04 -11.30 -2.20
N LEU A 22 -1.66 -10.55 -1.16
CA LEU A 22 -0.44 -10.83 -0.39
C LEU A 22 -0.50 -12.19 0.30
N GLN A 23 -1.66 -12.55 0.86
CA GLN A 23 -1.87 -13.88 1.44
C GLN A 23 -1.69 -14.98 0.39
N GLY A 24 -2.29 -14.82 -0.80
CA GLY A 24 -2.17 -15.80 -1.89
C GLY A 24 -0.72 -16.00 -2.36
N LEU A 25 0.10 -14.93 -2.39
CA LEU A 25 1.53 -15.06 -2.67
C LEU A 25 2.25 -15.86 -1.57
N ALA A 26 1.94 -15.61 -0.30
CA ALA A 26 2.56 -16.34 0.81
C ALA A 26 2.14 -17.82 0.85
N ASP A 27 0.87 -18.12 0.58
CA ASP A 27 0.35 -19.49 0.48
C ASP A 27 1.03 -20.28 -0.64
N GLN A 28 1.45 -19.60 -1.71
CA GLN A 28 2.24 -20.18 -2.80
C GLN A 28 3.75 -20.23 -2.49
N SER A 29 4.16 -19.94 -1.25
CA SER A 29 5.57 -19.92 -0.84
C SER A 29 6.43 -18.95 -1.64
N VAL A 30 5.83 -17.88 -2.19
CA VAL A 30 6.57 -16.81 -2.87
C VAL A 30 7.27 -15.95 -1.83
N CYS A 31 8.59 -15.82 -1.93
CA CYS A 31 9.35 -14.89 -1.09
C CYS A 31 9.17 -13.45 -1.58
N PHE A 32 8.60 -12.59 -0.74
CA PHE A 32 8.44 -11.16 -1.04
C PHE A 32 8.57 -10.27 0.20
N ARG A 33 8.77 -8.98 -0.06
CA ARG A 33 8.57 -7.87 0.88
C ARG A 33 7.52 -6.94 0.29
N ALA A 34 6.68 -6.35 1.12
CA ALA A 34 5.60 -5.48 0.68
C ALA A 34 5.77 -4.07 1.26
N ALA A 35 5.41 -3.07 0.46
CA ALA A 35 5.19 -1.70 0.90
C ALA A 35 3.85 -1.23 0.34
N ALA A 36 3.15 -0.38 1.07
CA ALA A 36 1.89 0.18 0.62
C ALA A 36 1.83 1.68 0.87
N ILE A 37 1.33 2.39 -0.14
CA ILE A 37 0.97 3.79 -0.05
C ILE A 37 -0.50 3.96 -0.44
N ILE A 38 -1.15 4.97 0.10
CA ILE A 38 -2.38 5.53 -0.45
C ILE A 38 -2.09 6.94 -0.94
N PHE A 39 -2.94 7.47 -1.80
CA PHE A 39 -2.80 8.83 -2.29
C PHE A 39 -4.15 9.48 -2.54
N SER A 40 -4.21 10.80 -2.37
CA SER A 40 -5.22 11.69 -2.93
C SER A 40 -4.50 12.91 -3.52
N THR A 41 -4.53 14.07 -2.87
CA THR A 41 -3.70 15.24 -3.17
C THR A 41 -2.22 14.96 -2.90
N GLY A 42 -1.95 14.19 -1.84
CA GLY A 42 -0.60 13.77 -1.48
C GLY A 42 -0.53 12.26 -1.19
N PRO A 43 0.68 11.68 -1.24
CA PRO A 43 0.91 10.31 -0.82
C PRO A 43 0.97 10.20 0.69
N ARG A 44 0.52 9.05 1.20
CA ARG A 44 0.71 8.65 2.60
C ARG A 44 1.25 7.23 2.63
N LEU A 45 2.38 7.05 3.31
CA LEU A 45 2.95 5.74 3.58
C LEU A 45 2.09 5.01 4.61
N MET A 46 1.66 3.80 4.27
CA MET A 46 0.95 2.90 5.19
C MET A 46 1.95 1.98 5.89
N PHE A 47 2.86 1.39 5.11
CA PHE A 47 4.01 0.63 5.61
C PHE A 47 5.08 0.50 4.51
N ASP A 48 6.33 0.32 4.92
CA ASP A 48 7.47 0.13 4.03
C ASP A 48 7.94 -1.35 3.96
N PHE A 49 8.92 -1.62 3.10
CA PHE A 49 9.45 -2.96 2.84
C PHE A 49 10.15 -3.64 4.03
N SER A 50 10.46 -2.92 5.11
CA SER A 50 11.06 -3.49 6.33
C SER A 50 10.03 -4.10 7.27
N GLN A 51 8.77 -3.67 7.19
CA GLN A 51 7.74 -4.03 8.17
C GLN A 51 7.15 -5.42 7.90
N PHE A 52 6.91 -5.76 6.63
CA PHE A 52 6.19 -6.98 6.27
C PHE A 52 6.85 -7.77 5.15
N SER A 53 6.74 -9.10 5.28
CA SER A 53 7.27 -10.09 4.34
C SER A 53 6.35 -11.31 4.31
N ALA A 54 6.61 -12.27 3.42
CA ALA A 54 5.80 -13.48 3.29
C ALA A 54 5.55 -14.23 4.62
N GLY A 55 6.50 -14.19 5.56
CA GLY A 55 6.37 -14.83 6.88
C GLY A 55 5.69 -13.99 7.97
N ASN A 56 5.34 -12.73 7.70
CA ASN A 56 4.73 -11.81 8.67
C ASN A 56 3.75 -10.86 7.95
N LEU A 57 2.50 -11.30 7.76
CA LEU A 57 1.46 -10.56 7.04
C LEU A 57 0.27 -10.11 7.88
N SER A 58 0.15 -10.57 9.13
CA SER A 58 -1.01 -10.25 9.97
C SER A 58 -1.19 -8.74 10.17
N GLY A 59 -0.11 -8.01 10.44
CA GLY A 59 -0.15 -6.54 10.54
C GLY A 59 -0.40 -5.84 9.19
N ALA A 60 0.12 -6.37 8.08
CA ALA A 60 -0.16 -5.83 6.75
C ALA A 60 -1.65 -5.90 6.43
N ARG A 61 -2.29 -7.02 6.79
CA ARG A 61 -3.73 -7.22 6.60
C ARG A 61 -4.55 -6.20 7.39
N GLU A 62 -4.23 -6.01 8.67
CA GLU A 62 -4.94 -5.04 9.52
C GLU A 62 -4.88 -3.63 8.93
N ILE A 63 -3.70 -3.20 8.46
CA ILE A 63 -3.51 -1.88 7.85
C ILE A 63 -4.28 -1.77 6.51
N LEU A 64 -4.21 -2.78 5.65
CA LEU A 64 -4.87 -2.77 4.35
C LEU A 64 -6.40 -2.83 4.46
N GLU A 65 -6.95 -3.49 5.47
CA GLU A 65 -8.40 -3.54 5.69
C GLU A 65 -8.93 -2.28 6.40
N SER A 66 -8.04 -1.48 7.02
CA SER A 66 -8.37 -0.25 7.74
C SER A 66 -7.88 1.04 7.05
N LEU A 67 -7.68 1.00 5.73
CA LEU A 67 -7.17 2.14 4.96
C LEU A 67 -8.04 3.41 5.16
N PRO A 68 -7.42 4.55 5.50
CA PRO A 68 -8.16 5.79 5.69
C PRO A 68 -8.63 6.37 4.35
N TYR A 69 -9.88 6.79 4.30
CA TYR A 69 -10.44 7.53 3.18
C TYR A 69 -10.07 9.01 3.29
N ILE A 70 -9.47 9.59 2.24
CA ILE A 70 -9.02 10.99 2.24
C ILE A 70 -9.98 11.87 1.43
N GLY A 71 -10.42 11.39 0.26
CA GLY A 71 -11.52 12.00 -0.50
C GLY A 71 -11.21 13.33 -1.19
N GLU A 72 -9.93 13.68 -1.36
CA GLU A 72 -9.51 14.92 -2.02
C GLU A 72 -9.20 14.72 -3.53
N TYR A 73 -8.32 15.54 -4.11
CA TYR A 73 -7.94 15.47 -5.51
C TYR A 73 -7.22 14.17 -5.88
N THR A 74 -6.99 13.96 -7.18
CA THR A 74 -6.25 12.81 -7.70
C THR A 74 -4.89 13.29 -8.23
N ARG A 75 -3.81 13.07 -7.46
CA ARG A 75 -2.44 13.40 -7.87
C ARG A 75 -1.54 12.15 -7.88
N PRO A 76 -1.61 11.34 -8.95
CA PRO A 76 -0.82 10.11 -9.03
C PRO A 76 0.67 10.38 -9.28
N SER A 77 1.04 11.48 -9.95
CA SER A 77 2.44 11.84 -10.20
C SER A 77 3.23 12.02 -8.92
N THR A 78 2.70 12.79 -7.96
CA THR A 78 3.33 13.00 -6.65
C THR A 78 3.43 11.71 -5.84
N ALA A 79 2.47 10.79 -6.01
CA ALA A 79 2.53 9.48 -5.39
C ALA A 79 3.65 8.61 -5.97
N LEU A 80 3.83 8.59 -7.28
CA LEU A 80 4.91 7.85 -7.93
C LEU A 80 6.29 8.42 -7.63
N GLU A 81 6.43 9.75 -7.62
CA GLU A 81 7.64 10.44 -7.18
C GLU A 81 7.98 10.06 -5.73
N PHE A 82 6.98 10.02 -4.84
CA PHE A 82 7.19 9.58 -3.47
C PHE A 82 7.72 8.15 -3.38
N VAL A 83 7.15 7.21 -4.15
CA VAL A 83 7.63 5.82 -4.20
C VAL A 83 9.08 5.78 -4.66
N GLN A 84 9.41 6.49 -5.75
CA GLN A 84 10.76 6.52 -6.29
C GLN A 84 11.78 7.05 -5.26
N HIS A 85 11.48 8.18 -4.63
CA HIS A 85 12.43 8.87 -3.75
C HIS A 85 12.49 8.32 -2.32
N ASN A 86 11.39 7.79 -1.79
CA ASN A 86 11.31 7.42 -0.37
C ASN A 86 11.28 5.92 -0.12
N LEU A 87 10.76 5.13 -1.07
CA LEU A 87 10.68 3.67 -0.92
C LEU A 87 11.79 2.95 -1.67
N LEU A 88 12.06 3.36 -2.91
CA LEU A 88 13.03 2.65 -3.77
C LEU A 88 14.45 3.20 -3.61
N ALA A 89 14.63 4.52 -3.57
CA ALA A 89 15.96 5.12 -3.40
C ALA A 89 16.60 4.79 -2.03
N SER A 90 15.79 4.71 -0.96
CA SER A 90 16.26 4.26 0.35
C SER A 90 16.83 2.83 0.35
N ARG A 91 16.46 2.01 -0.63
CA ARG A 91 16.96 0.63 -0.79
C ARG A 91 18.26 0.54 -1.59
N ASN A 92 18.53 1.51 -2.46
CA ASN A 92 19.75 1.54 -3.28
C ASN A 92 20.94 2.22 -2.57
N SER A 93 20.76 2.63 -1.31
CA SER A 93 21.76 3.34 -0.51
C SER A 93 22.38 2.43 0.58
N SER A 94 22.18 1.12 0.50
CA SER A 94 22.57 0.12 1.51
C SER A 94 23.40 -1.01 0.92
#